data_AF-A0A7C2KQU3-F1
#
_entry.id   AF-A0A7C2KQU3-F1
#
_cell.length_a   1.000
_cell.length_b   1.000
_cell.length_c   1.000
_cell.angle_alpha   90.00
_cell.angle_beta   90.00
_cell.angle_gamma   90.00
#
_symmetry.space_group_name_H-M   'P 1'
#
loop_
_entity.id
_entity.type
_entity.pdbx_description
1 polymer ?
#
loop_
_entity_poly.entity_id
_entity_poly.type
_entity_poly.pdbx_seq_one_letter_code
_entity_poly.pdbx_strand_id
1 'polypeptide(L)'
;MGASGGGNAVRKAGYELYDHTADLGIRVHAATLPELVWPATQALYAAIGELRPRDAEAESRPIDLADEDAALLLRDYLAQLLRWFEIEKRIAVEADIREFTPQRLAGRVRVAPVDLDASLLSREVKAVTYHALALRPIAGGFEFSVIVDI
;
A
#
# COMPACT_ATOMS: atom_id res chain seq x y z
N MET A 1 54.40 38.99 -22.55
CA MET A 1 53.22 39.57 -21.88
C MET A 1 52.03 39.17 -22.72
N GLY A 2 51.26 38.13 -22.37
CA GLY A 2 50.36 38.09 -21.21
C GLY A 2 49.10 38.89 -21.59
N ALA A 3 47.86 38.40 -21.57
CA ALA A 3 47.31 37.17 -21.03
C ALA A 3 45.97 36.91 -21.78
N SER A 4 45.61 35.65 -21.95
CA SER A 4 44.43 35.05 -21.29
C SER A 4 43.09 35.47 -21.89
N GLY A 5 42.63 34.64 -22.82
CA GLY A 5 41.21 34.32 -22.88
C GLY A 5 40.78 33.61 -21.58
N GLY A 6 39.53 33.79 -21.21
CA GLY A 6 38.96 33.24 -19.98
C GLY A 6 37.53 33.72 -19.76
N GLY A 7 36.65 33.45 -20.74
CA GLY A 7 35.22 33.66 -20.58
C GLY A 7 34.65 32.60 -19.64
N ASN A 8 34.44 32.97 -18.39
CA ASN A 8 33.82 32.12 -17.38
C ASN A 8 32.31 32.07 -17.61
N ALA A 9 31.79 30.93 -18.07
CA ALA A 9 30.35 30.75 -18.28
C ALA A 9 29.68 30.41 -16.94
N VAL A 10 28.99 31.40 -16.37
CA VAL A 10 28.13 31.20 -15.20
C VAL A 10 26.92 30.37 -15.66
N ARG A 11 26.73 29.17 -15.10
CA ARG A 11 25.48 28.42 -15.31
C ARG A 11 24.34 29.18 -14.64
N LYS A 12 23.31 29.54 -15.41
CA LYS A 12 22.04 30.06 -14.85
C LYS A 12 21.35 28.96 -14.04
N ALA A 13 20.72 29.35 -12.94
CA ALA A 13 19.79 28.48 -12.22
C ALA A 13 18.66 28.03 -13.15
N GLY A 14 18.33 26.74 -13.12
CA GLY A 14 17.28 26.11 -13.91
C GLY A 14 16.72 24.90 -13.18
N TYR A 15 15.62 24.36 -13.67
CA TYR A 15 15.01 23.12 -13.17
C TYR A 15 14.99 22.07 -14.28
N GLU A 16 15.06 20.81 -13.88
CA GLU A 16 14.90 19.65 -14.75
C GLU A 16 13.93 18.70 -14.07
N LEU A 17 12.93 18.25 -14.83
CA LEU A 17 12.04 17.17 -14.41
C LEU A 17 12.56 15.89 -15.04
N TYR A 18 12.74 14.86 -14.23
CA TYR A 18 13.15 13.54 -14.68
C TYR A 18 12.22 12.50 -14.08
N ASP A 19 12.06 11.38 -14.78
CA ASP A 19 11.17 10.30 -14.36
C ASP A 19 11.79 9.53 -13.19
N HIS A 20 11.01 9.34 -12.13
CA HIS A 20 11.39 8.52 -10.99
C HIS A 20 10.31 7.44 -10.80
N THR A 21 10.35 6.38 -11.61
CA THR A 21 9.40 5.26 -11.51
C THR A 21 9.79 4.35 -10.33
N ALA A 22 9.40 4.74 -9.12
CA ALA A 22 9.52 3.91 -7.94
C ALA A 22 8.19 3.17 -7.73
N ASP A 23 7.90 2.23 -8.63
CA ASP A 23 6.64 1.50 -8.65
C ASP A 23 6.85 0.04 -8.24
N LEU A 24 6.03 -0.46 -7.30
CA LEU A 24 5.96 -1.88 -6.97
C LEU A 24 4.57 -2.42 -7.27
N GLY A 25 4.49 -3.45 -8.10
CA GLY A 25 3.24 -4.16 -8.37
C GLY A 25 2.91 -5.18 -7.29
N ILE A 26 1.71 -5.08 -6.72
CA ILE A 26 1.09 -6.10 -5.88
C ILE A 26 0.10 -6.90 -6.73
N ARG A 27 0.14 -8.23 -6.62
CA ARG A 27 -0.85 -9.13 -7.23
C ARG A 27 -1.16 -10.27 -6.26
N VAL A 28 -2.45 -10.47 -5.97
CA VAL A 28 -2.93 -11.51 -5.06
C VAL A 28 -4.14 -12.22 -5.68
N HIS A 29 -4.35 -13.47 -5.29
CA HIS A 29 -5.47 -14.28 -5.75
C HIS A 29 -6.10 -15.07 -4.61
N ALA A 30 -7.40 -15.35 -4.72
CA ALA A 30 -8.16 -16.16 -3.77
C ALA A 30 -9.41 -16.74 -4.44
N ALA A 31 -10.07 -17.72 -3.80
CA ALA A 31 -11.25 -18.36 -4.39
C ALA A 31 -12.49 -17.45 -4.34
N THR A 32 -12.56 -16.56 -3.35
CA THR A 32 -13.66 -15.62 -3.15
C THR A 32 -13.17 -14.19 -2.92
N LEU A 33 -14.05 -13.19 -3.11
CA LEU A 33 -13.70 -11.78 -2.85
C LEU A 33 -13.23 -11.54 -1.40
N PRO A 34 -13.96 -11.98 -0.35
CA PRO A 34 -13.51 -11.78 1.03
C PRO A 34 -12.12 -12.37 1.32
N GLU A 35 -11.80 -13.52 0.71
CA GLU A 35 -10.51 -14.17 0.88
C GLU A 35 -9.34 -13.41 0.26
N LEU A 36 -9.58 -12.43 -0.64
CA LEU A 36 -8.51 -11.56 -1.16
C LEU A 36 -7.97 -10.59 -0.11
N VAL A 37 -8.78 -10.24 0.89
CA VAL A 37 -8.48 -9.13 1.80
C VAL A 37 -7.23 -9.39 2.62
N TRP A 38 -7.12 -10.58 3.24
CA TRP A 38 -5.97 -10.90 4.08
C TRP A 38 -4.65 -11.07 3.31
N PRO A 39 -4.62 -11.77 2.16
CA PRO A 39 -3.45 -11.76 1.27
C PRO A 39 -3.06 -10.36 0.78
N ALA A 40 -4.03 -9.50 0.44
CA ALA A 40 -3.75 -8.12 0.03
C ALA A 40 -3.10 -7.32 1.16
N THR A 41 -3.61 -7.44 2.40
CA THR A 41 -3.01 -6.88 3.61
C THR A 41 -1.56 -7.30 3.78
N GLN A 42 -1.30 -8.61 3.70
CA GLN A 42 0.03 -9.16 3.84
C GLN A 42 0.96 -8.67 2.73
N ALA A 43 0.48 -8.56 1.50
CA ALA A 43 1.27 -8.07 0.38
C ALA A 43 1.67 -6.60 0.53
N LEU A 44 0.75 -5.74 1.02
CA LEU A 44 1.07 -4.35 1.36
C LEU A 44 2.13 -4.28 2.46
N TYR A 45 2.00 -5.07 3.53
CA TYR A 45 3.00 -5.07 4.59
C TYR A 45 4.34 -5.63 4.12
N ALA A 46 4.36 -6.69 3.31
CA ALA A 46 5.59 -7.21 2.72
C ALA A 46 6.28 -6.20 1.78
N ALA A 47 5.52 -5.33 1.11
CA ALA A 47 6.09 -4.22 0.34
C ALA A 47 6.84 -3.24 1.26
N ILE A 48 6.28 -2.93 2.42
CA ILE A 48 6.89 -2.07 3.45
C ILE A 48 8.08 -2.78 4.11
N GLY A 49 7.94 -4.05 4.50
CA GLY A 49 8.97 -4.87 5.13
C GLY A 49 8.43 -6.03 5.98
N GLU A 50 9.28 -6.59 6.83
CA GLU A 50 8.87 -7.60 7.81
C GLU A 50 8.39 -6.92 9.09
N LEU A 51 7.09 -6.65 9.16
CA LEU A 51 6.48 -5.97 10.31
C LEU A 51 6.12 -6.97 11.42
N ARG A 52 6.48 -6.65 12.66
CA ARG A 52 6.12 -7.42 13.85
C ARG A 52 5.14 -6.64 14.72
N PRO A 53 4.01 -7.23 15.14
CA PRO A 53 3.16 -6.60 16.14
C PRO A 53 3.85 -6.68 17.51
N ARG A 54 3.66 -5.65 18.33
CA ARG A 54 4.02 -5.69 19.75
C ARG A 54 3.10 -6.68 20.47
N ASP A 55 3.62 -7.33 21.51
CA ASP A 55 2.81 -8.10 22.46
C ASP A 55 1.95 -7.15 23.31
N ALA A 56 0.79 -6.79 22.76
CA ALA A 56 -0.19 -5.89 23.34
C ALA A 56 -1.59 -6.27 22.86
N GLU A 57 -2.62 -5.85 23.59
CA GLU A 57 -4.00 -6.12 23.21
C GLU A 57 -4.33 -5.46 21.85
N ALA A 58 -4.76 -6.29 20.90
CA ALA A 58 -5.18 -5.82 19.59
C ALA A 58 -6.61 -5.24 19.65
N GLU A 59 -6.75 -4.00 19.16
CA GLU A 59 -8.00 -3.25 19.09
C GLU A 59 -8.82 -3.70 17.88
N SER A 60 -10.13 -3.91 18.03
CA SER A 60 -11.02 -4.20 16.90
C SER A 60 -11.53 -2.89 16.27
N ARG A 61 -11.31 -2.71 14.98
CA ARG A 61 -11.84 -1.58 14.20
C ARG A 61 -12.82 -2.04 13.13
N PRO A 62 -13.97 -1.38 12.98
CA PRO A 62 -14.90 -1.70 11.90
C PRO A 62 -14.33 -1.23 10.56
N ILE A 63 -14.63 -1.99 9.52
CA ILE A 63 -14.50 -1.59 8.11
C ILE A 63 -15.91 -1.55 7.55
N ASP A 64 -16.28 -0.45 6.91
CA ASP A 64 -17.52 -0.32 6.14
C ASP A 64 -17.25 0.70 5.03
N LEU A 65 -16.89 0.18 3.85
CA LEU A 65 -16.57 0.96 2.67
C LEU A 65 -17.63 0.69 1.61
N ALA A 66 -18.03 1.74 0.90
CA ALA A 66 -18.98 1.68 -0.20
C ALA A 66 -18.41 2.45 -1.40
N ASP A 67 -18.45 1.83 -2.57
CA ASP A 67 -17.91 2.37 -3.81
C ASP A 67 -18.68 1.74 -5.00
N GLU A 68 -18.35 2.13 -6.23
CA GLU A 68 -18.92 1.57 -7.46
C GLU A 68 -18.12 0.37 -8.02
N ASP A 69 -16.91 0.12 -7.51
CA ASP A 69 -16.02 -0.96 -7.97
C ASP A 69 -15.34 -1.73 -6.80
N ALA A 70 -15.32 -3.06 -6.90
CA ALA A 70 -14.64 -3.96 -5.96
C ALA A 70 -13.13 -3.67 -5.82
N ALA A 71 -12.47 -3.30 -6.92
CA ALA A 71 -11.06 -2.96 -6.93
C ALA A 71 -10.79 -1.66 -6.15
N LEU A 72 -11.67 -0.67 -6.26
CA LEU A 72 -11.60 0.58 -5.51
C LEU A 72 -11.79 0.32 -4.00
N LEU A 73 -12.76 -0.52 -3.63
CA LEU A 73 -12.97 -0.93 -2.23
C LEU A 73 -11.72 -1.56 -1.61
N LEU A 74 -11.09 -2.50 -2.32
CA LEU A 74 -9.89 -3.16 -1.80
C LEU A 74 -8.69 -2.21 -1.77
N ARG A 75 -8.56 -1.31 -2.75
CA ARG A 75 -7.55 -0.25 -2.73
C ARG A 75 -7.72 0.67 -1.53
N ASP A 76 -8.93 1.13 -1.26
CA ASP A 76 -9.21 2.07 -0.15
C ASP A 76 -9.01 1.41 1.21
N TYR A 77 -9.34 0.13 1.32
CA TYR A 77 -8.96 -0.68 2.46
C TYR A 77 -7.43 -0.71 2.66
N LEU A 78 -6.65 -0.98 1.61
CA LEU A 78 -5.18 -0.98 1.70
C LEU A 78 -4.62 0.41 2.04
N ALA A 79 -5.19 1.48 1.48
CA ALA A 79 -4.82 2.85 1.81
C ALA A 79 -5.11 3.17 3.29
N GLN A 80 -6.21 2.66 3.84
CA GLN A 80 -6.52 2.79 5.27
C GLN A 80 -5.52 2.05 6.15
N LEU A 81 -5.09 0.83 5.75
CA LEU A 81 -4.02 0.10 6.44
C LEU A 81 -2.69 0.86 6.43
N LEU A 82 -2.33 1.42 5.28
CA LEU A 82 -1.12 2.23 5.14
C LEU A 82 -1.18 3.45 6.08
N ARG A 83 -2.31 4.17 6.09
CA ARG A 83 -2.53 5.29 7.00
C ARG A 83 -2.38 4.89 8.48
N TRP A 84 -2.93 3.74 8.89
CA TRP A 84 -2.77 3.25 10.27
C TRP A 84 -1.31 2.95 10.60
N PHE A 85 -0.56 2.39 9.66
CA PHE A 85 0.87 2.14 9.85
C PHE A 85 1.65 3.45 9.94
N GLU A 86 1.44 4.40 9.03
CA GLU A 86 2.22 5.64 8.96
C GLU A 86 1.95 6.57 10.14
N ILE A 87 0.67 6.84 10.42
CA ILE A 87 0.25 7.85 11.38
C ILE A 87 0.17 7.27 12.79
N GLU A 88 -0.43 6.08 12.93
CA GLU A 88 -0.78 5.51 14.22
C GLU A 88 0.20 4.44 14.70
N LYS A 89 1.18 4.06 13.86
CA LYS A 89 2.12 2.96 14.12
C LYS A 89 1.39 1.68 14.50
N ARG A 90 0.33 1.35 13.77
CA ARG A 90 -0.49 0.14 13.95
C ARG A 90 -0.59 -0.66 12.67
N ILE A 91 -0.61 -1.98 12.82
CA ILE A 91 -0.77 -2.93 11.72
C ILE A 91 -1.95 -3.87 11.99
N ALA A 92 -2.60 -4.31 10.92
CA ALA A 92 -3.61 -5.35 10.98
C ALA A 92 -2.96 -6.70 11.31
N VAL A 93 -3.53 -7.40 12.29
CA VAL A 93 -3.09 -8.75 12.71
C VAL A 93 -4.15 -9.82 12.41
N GLU A 94 -5.39 -9.40 12.13
CA GLU A 94 -6.51 -10.27 11.75
C GLU A 94 -7.55 -9.45 10.98
N ALA A 95 -8.24 -10.07 10.03
CA ALA A 95 -9.38 -9.47 9.34
C ALA A 95 -10.56 -10.47 9.25
N ASP A 96 -11.70 -10.09 9.83
CA ASP A 96 -12.98 -10.79 9.75
C ASP A 96 -13.90 -10.02 8.80
N ILE A 97 -13.92 -10.45 7.52
CA ILE A 97 -14.70 -9.80 6.46
C ILE A 97 -16.03 -10.53 6.31
N ARG A 98 -17.12 -9.81 6.62
CA ARG A 98 -18.48 -10.36 6.64
C ARG A 98 -19.17 -10.18 5.29
N GLU A 99 -18.81 -9.12 4.57
CA GLU A 99 -19.36 -8.82 3.27
C GLU A 99 -18.27 -8.24 2.37
N PHE A 100 -18.13 -8.80 1.18
CA PHE A 100 -17.39 -8.16 0.10
C PHE A 100 -18.12 -8.42 -1.22
N THR A 101 -18.75 -7.38 -1.73
CA THR A 101 -19.49 -7.35 -3.00
C THR A 101 -18.87 -6.28 -3.91
N PRO A 102 -19.34 -6.14 -5.16
CA PRO A 102 -18.83 -5.08 -6.03
C PRO A 102 -19.05 -3.65 -5.50
N GLN A 103 -19.98 -3.44 -4.57
CA GLN A 103 -20.32 -2.11 -4.06
C GLN A 103 -20.07 -1.91 -2.57
N ARG A 104 -19.70 -2.96 -1.83
CA ARG A 104 -19.49 -2.86 -0.39
C ARG A 104 -18.42 -3.81 0.12
N LEU A 105 -17.56 -3.32 1.00
CA LEU A 105 -16.63 -4.11 1.81
C LEU A 105 -16.89 -3.79 3.29
N ALA A 106 -17.36 -4.78 4.05
CA ALA A 106 -17.69 -4.61 5.45
C ALA A 106 -17.19 -5.76 6.34
N GLY A 107 -16.70 -5.42 7.52
CA GLY A 107 -16.10 -6.38 8.45
C GLY A 107 -15.45 -5.72 9.67
N ARG A 108 -14.52 -6.45 10.28
CA ARG A 108 -13.68 -5.95 11.37
C ARG A 108 -12.23 -6.33 11.13
N VAL A 109 -11.33 -5.43 11.50
CA VAL A 109 -9.89 -5.68 11.49
C VAL A 109 -9.39 -5.53 12.91
N ARG A 110 -8.60 -6.49 13.38
CA ARG A 110 -7.85 -6.31 14.63
C ARG A 110 -6.53 -5.65 14.31
N VAL A 111 -6.21 -4.58 15.03
CA VAL A 111 -4.98 -3.82 14.84
C VAL A 111 -4.16 -3.80 16.13
N ALA A 112 -2.87 -4.04 15.99
CA ALA A 112 -1.90 -3.98 17.09
C ALA A 112 -0.85 -2.90 16.82
N PRO A 113 -0.27 -2.28 17.87
CA PRO A 113 0.90 -1.43 17.70
C PRO A 113 2.03 -2.22 17.02
N VAL A 114 2.74 -1.60 16.09
CA VAL A 114 3.92 -2.19 15.47
C VAL A 114 5.11 -2.07 16.41
N ASP A 115 5.92 -3.12 16.50
CA ASP A 115 7.21 -3.11 17.15
C ASP A 115 8.28 -2.77 16.11
N LEU A 116 8.66 -1.48 16.04
CA LEU A 116 9.64 -1.01 15.07
C LEU A 116 11.06 -1.56 15.34
N ASP A 117 11.39 -1.90 16.59
CA ASP A 117 12.70 -2.44 16.95
C ASP A 117 12.81 -3.92 16.53
N ALA A 118 11.70 -4.65 16.57
CA ALA A 118 11.61 -6.03 16.10
C ALA A 118 11.25 -6.17 14.61
N SER A 119 10.98 -5.06 13.90
CA SER A 119 10.61 -5.05 12.48
C SER A 119 11.79 -4.74 11.57
N LEU A 120 11.75 -5.24 10.33
CA LEU A 120 12.73 -4.92 9.29
C LEU A 120 12.05 -4.16 8.15
N LEU A 121 12.19 -2.83 8.15
CA LEU A 121 11.67 -1.98 7.07
C LEU A 121 12.54 -2.13 5.82
N SER A 122 11.90 -2.48 4.70
CA SER A 122 12.56 -2.67 3.40
C SER A 122 12.36 -1.48 2.48
N ARG A 123 11.16 -0.90 2.46
CA ARG A 123 10.79 0.25 1.62
C ARG A 123 9.84 1.15 2.37
N GLU A 124 9.90 2.43 2.07
CA GLU A 124 8.81 3.34 2.35
C GLU A 124 7.76 3.12 1.25
N VAL A 125 6.51 2.88 1.62
CA VAL A 125 5.40 2.86 0.65
C VAL A 125 4.60 4.11 0.93
N LYS A 126 4.49 5.01 -0.05
CA LYS A 126 3.86 6.33 0.11
C LYS A 126 2.36 6.30 -0.17
N ALA A 127 1.94 5.45 -1.11
CA ALA A 127 0.56 5.40 -1.53
C ALA A 127 0.18 4.07 -2.19
N VAL A 128 -1.07 3.65 -1.99
CA VAL A 128 -1.73 2.67 -2.86
C VAL A 128 -2.43 3.43 -3.99
N THR A 129 -1.95 3.26 -5.22
CA THR A 129 -2.35 4.10 -6.35
C THR A 129 -3.57 3.52 -7.09
N TYR A 130 -3.98 4.21 -8.16
CA TYR A 130 -4.97 3.71 -9.13
C TYR A 130 -4.29 3.03 -10.34
N HIS A 131 -2.96 2.98 -10.39
CA HIS A 131 -2.23 2.43 -11.53
C HIS A 131 -2.27 0.90 -11.53
N ALA A 132 -2.58 0.33 -12.70
CA ALA A 132 -2.82 -1.11 -12.89
C ALA A 132 -3.84 -1.71 -11.89
N LEU A 133 -4.72 -0.86 -11.34
CA LEU A 133 -5.75 -1.28 -10.42
C LEU A 133 -6.78 -2.13 -11.16
N ALA A 134 -6.91 -3.39 -10.75
CA ALA A 134 -7.88 -4.30 -11.32
C ALA A 134 -8.28 -5.37 -10.30
N LEU A 135 -9.55 -5.74 -10.33
CA LEU A 135 -10.05 -6.95 -9.71
C LEU A 135 -10.85 -7.72 -10.75
N ARG A 136 -10.40 -8.93 -11.09
CA ARG A 136 -10.98 -9.72 -12.17
C ARG A 136 -11.21 -11.18 -11.79
N PRO A 137 -12.26 -11.82 -12.32
CA PRO A 137 -12.41 -13.26 -12.21
C PRO A 137 -11.28 -13.96 -12.99
N ILE A 138 -10.78 -15.06 -12.43
CA ILE A 138 -9.81 -15.96 -13.03
C ILE A 138 -10.29 -17.41 -12.89
N ALA A 139 -9.61 -18.35 -13.56
CA ALA A 139 -9.86 -19.76 -13.33
C ALA A 139 -9.57 -20.10 -11.84
N GLY A 140 -10.61 -20.47 -11.10
CA GLY A 140 -10.49 -20.82 -9.68
C GLY A 140 -10.71 -19.68 -8.69
N GLY A 141 -11.13 -18.50 -9.12
CA GLY A 141 -11.51 -17.42 -8.19
C GLY A 141 -11.33 -16.02 -8.76
N PHE A 142 -10.63 -15.18 -8.00
CA PHE A 142 -10.41 -13.77 -8.30
C PHE A 142 -8.94 -13.40 -8.16
N GLU A 143 -8.52 -12.41 -8.95
CA GLU A 143 -7.20 -11.79 -8.87
C GLU A 143 -7.38 -10.29 -8.65
N PHE A 144 -6.63 -9.74 -7.70
CA PHE A 144 -6.48 -8.30 -7.50
C PHE A 144 -5.05 -7.87 -7.85
N SER A 145 -4.91 -6.76 -8.56
CA SER A 145 -3.62 -6.12 -8.82
C SER A 145 -3.67 -4.61 -8.60
N VAL A 146 -2.57 -4.04 -8.12
CA VAL A 146 -2.40 -2.60 -7.93
C VAL A 146 -0.90 -2.26 -7.91
N ILE A 147 -0.54 -1.04 -8.31
CA ILE A 147 0.80 -0.49 -8.10
C ILE A 147 0.82 0.39 -6.85
N VAL A 148 1.83 0.20 -6.01
CA VAL A 148 2.15 1.10 -4.90
C VAL A 148 3.36 1.96 -5.25
N ASP A 149 3.31 3.21 -4.79
CA ASP A 149 4.38 4.19 -4.90
C ASP A 149 5.32 4.04 -3.70
N ILE A 150 6.65 4.01 -3.94
CA ILE A 150 7.67 3.86 -2.89
C ILE A 150 8.57 5.09 -2.76
#